data_AF-A0A2J6MYQ1-F1
#
_entry.id   AF-A0A2J6MYQ1-F1
#
_cell.length_a   1.000
_cell.length_b   1.000
_cell.length_c   1.000
_cell.angle_alpha   90.00
_cell.angle_beta   90.00
_cell.angle_gamma   90.00
#
_symmetry.space_group_name_H-M   'P 1'
#
loop_
_entity.id
_entity.type
_entity.pdbx_description
1 polymer ?
#
loop_
_entity_poly.entity_id
_entity_poly.type
_entity_poly.pdbx_seq_one_letter_code
_entity_poly.pdbx_strand_id
1 'polypeptide(L)' 'MSGESNRAYTGKCVDCGSPLVLYEMDFEKNRRVMQCTRCGLYHFYKKDFFGKWKLVKVGKVSDLWRKPK' A
#
# COMPACT_ATOMS: atom_id res chain seq x y z
N MET A 1 -9.89 24.46 16.32
CA MET A 1 -10.16 23.19 15.62
C MET A 1 -9.25 23.10 14.41
N SER A 2 -8.10 22.43 14.51
CA SER A 2 -7.24 22.10 13.36
C SER A 2 -6.47 20.81 13.67
N GLY A 3 -7.21 19.70 13.74
CA GLY A 3 -6.66 18.36 13.87
C GLY A 3 -6.27 17.80 12.50
N GLU A 4 -5.37 18.49 11.79
CA GLU A 4 -4.87 18.00 10.50
C GLU A 4 -3.78 16.95 10.73
N SER A 5 -4.27 15.74 11.03
CA SER A 5 -3.82 14.49 10.43
C SER A 5 -2.33 14.42 10.10
N ASN A 6 -1.52 14.26 11.15
CA ASN A 6 -0.26 13.53 11.06
C ASN A 6 -0.56 12.05 10.77
N ARG A 7 -1.19 11.76 9.61
CA ARG A 7 -1.39 10.42 9.07
C ARG A 7 -0.03 9.95 8.57
N ALA A 8 0.89 9.73 9.50
CA ALA A 8 2.00 8.82 9.30
C ALA A 8 1.39 7.59 8.66
N TYR A 9 1.81 7.29 7.43
CA TYR A 9 1.26 6.23 6.59
C TYR A 9 1.45 4.88 7.29
N THR A 10 0.57 4.56 8.23
CA THR A 10 0.67 3.44 9.18
C THR A 10 -0.49 2.51 8.93
N GLY A 11 -0.42 1.81 7.79
CA GLY A 11 -1.32 0.70 7.51
C GLY A 11 -0.91 -0.52 8.35
N LYS A 12 -1.87 -1.38 8.66
CA LYS A 12 -1.58 -2.73 9.18
C LYS A 12 -1.71 -3.72 8.03
N CYS A 13 -0.83 -4.71 8.01
CA CYS A 13 -0.92 -5.78 7.04
C CYS A 13 -2.23 -6.56 7.25
N VAL A 14 -3.00 -6.73 6.18
CA VAL A 14 -4.26 -7.48 6.22
C VAL A 14 -4.08 -8.96 6.58
N ASP A 15 -2.88 -9.48 6.41
CA ASP A 15 -2.55 -10.89 6.64
C ASP A 15 -1.99 -11.11 8.06
N CYS A 16 -0.86 -10.47 8.38
CA CYS A 16 -0.15 -10.70 9.64
C CYS A 16 -0.33 -9.60 10.71
N GLY A 17 -1.11 -8.54 10.44
CA GLY A 17 -1.40 -7.44 11.37
C GLY A 17 -0.23 -6.50 11.69
N SER A 18 0.99 -6.86 11.28
CA SER A 18 2.21 -6.06 11.44
C SER A 18 2.18 -4.73 10.68
N PRO A 19 2.98 -3.74 11.10
CA PRO A 19 3.01 -2.44 10.44
C PRO A 19 3.48 -2.54 8.99
N LEU A 20 2.82 -1.76 8.14
CA LEU A 20 3.23 -1.54 6.76
C LEU A 20 4.14 -0.33 6.69
N VAL A 21 5.28 -0.48 6.01
CA VAL A 21 6.21 0.60 5.68
C VAL A 21 5.97 1.07 4.24
N LEU A 22 6.18 2.35 3.98
CA LEU A 22 6.08 2.88 2.63
C LEU A 22 7.24 2.33 1.79
N TYR A 23 6.92 1.64 0.70
CA TYR A 23 7.92 1.10 -0.22
C TYR A 23 8.10 2.03 -1.42
N GLU A 24 6.99 2.36 -2.10
CA GLU A 24 6.99 3.22 -3.28
C GLU A 24 5.74 4.11 -3.28
N MET A 25 5.88 5.36 -3.72
CA MET A 25 4.73 6.24 -3.98
C MET A 25 4.93 6.95 -5.30
N ASP A 26 3.99 6.73 -6.23
CA ASP A 26 3.97 7.35 -7.55
C ASP A 26 2.78 8.32 -7.58
N PHE A 27 3.10 9.62 -7.50
CA PHE A 27 2.11 10.68 -7.50
C PHE A 27 1.50 10.93 -8.88
N GLU A 28 2.26 10.70 -9.95
CA GLU A 28 1.77 10.84 -11.34
C GLU A 28 0.73 9.77 -11.66
N LYS A 29 1.01 8.53 -11.27
CA LYS A 29 0.12 7.39 -11.50
C LYS A 29 -0.90 7.18 -10.40
N ASN A 30 -0.91 8.03 -9.38
CA ASN A 30 -1.81 7.92 -8.23
C ASN A 30 -1.72 6.53 -7.55
N ARG A 31 -0.51 5.98 -7.45
CA ARG A 31 -0.23 4.66 -6.88
C ARG A 31 0.62 4.79 -5.63
N ARG A 32 0.39 3.87 -4.71
CA ARG A 32 1.14 3.76 -3.47
C ARG A 32 1.31 2.29 -3.15
N VAL A 33 2.53 1.92 -2.83
CA VAL A 33 2.89 0.56 -2.46
C VAL A 33 3.44 0.61 -1.04
N MET A 34 2.85 -0.19 -0.17
CA MET A 34 3.36 -0.40 1.17
C MET A 34 3.80 -1.84 1.32
N GLN A 35 4.88 -2.08 2.06
CA GLN A 35 5.41 -3.41 2.31
C GLN A 35 5.25 -3.76 3.79
N CYS A 36 4.86 -4.99 4.09
CA CYS A 36 4.87 -5.48 5.46
C CYS A 36 6.28 -5.86 5.90
N THR A 37 6.72 -5.34 7.04
CA THR A 37 8.05 -5.64 7.62
C THR A 37 8.18 -7.07 8.12
N ARG A 38 7.07 -7.78 8.36
CA ARG A 38 7.07 -9.14 8.90
C ARG A 38 6.83 -10.21 7.84
N CYS A 39 5.73 -10.11 7.11
CA CYS A 39 5.33 -11.12 6.13
C CYS A 39 5.82 -10.80 4.70
N GLY A 40 6.43 -9.64 4.45
CA GLY A 40 7.02 -9.26 3.16
C GLY A 40 6.01 -9.03 2.03
N LEU A 41 4.70 -9.05 2.34
CA LEU A 41 3.63 -8.77 1.40
C LEU A 41 3.60 -7.29 1.01
N TYR A 42 3.26 -7.04 -0.25
CA TYR A 42 3.09 -5.71 -0.79
C TYR A 42 1.61 -5.38 -0.96
N HIS A 43 1.22 -4.26 -0.38
CA HIS A 43 -0.11 -3.69 -0.39
C HIS A 43 -0.15 -2.53 -1.37
N PHE A 44 -0.85 -2.75 -2.48
CA PHE A 44 -1.02 -1.76 -3.54
C PHE A 44 -2.26 -0.96 -3.26
N TYR A 45 -2.07 0.34 -3.08
CA TYR A 45 -3.12 1.33 -2.96
C TYR A 45 -3.15 2.17 -4.23
N LYS A 46 -4.36 2.44 -4.71
CA LYS A 46 -4.61 3.39 -5.79
C LYS A 46 -5.48 4.53 -5.26
N LYS A 47 -5.17 5.75 -5.65
CA LYS A 47 -6.01 6.90 -5.35
C LYS A 47 -7.17 6.92 -6.35
N ASP A 48 -8.39 6.90 -5.85
CA ASP A 48 -9.60 7.07 -6.66
C ASP A 48 -9.77 8.55 -7.04
N PHE A 49 -10.67 8.85 -7.98
CA PHE A 49 -10.97 10.22 -8.45
C PHE A 49 -11.41 11.17 -7.31
N PHE A 50 -11.96 10.64 -6.22
CA PHE A 50 -12.32 11.38 -5.00
C PHE A 50 -11.15 11.62 -4.03
N GLY A 51 -9.94 11.23 -4.40
CA GLY A 51 -8.73 11.42 -3.60
C GLY A 51 -8.53 10.42 -2.45
N LYS A 52 -9.40 9.41 -2.33
CA LYS A 52 -9.29 8.34 -1.33
C LYS A 52 -8.32 7.25 -1.80
N TRP A 53 -7.50 6.74 -0.89
CA TRP A 53 -6.63 5.59 -1.16
C TRP A 53 -7.39 4.29 -0.93
N LYS A 54 -7.49 3.46 -1.98
CA LYS A 54 -8.16 2.17 -1.93
C LYS A 54 -7.13 1.06 -2.16
N LEU A 55 -7.14 0.06 -1.28
CA LEU A 55 -6.35 -1.16 -1.47
C LEU A 55 -6.89 -1.91 -2.68
N VAL A 56 -6.06 -2.07 -3.71
CA VAL A 56 -6.42 -2.76 -4.96
C VAL A 56 -5.87 -4.18 -5.03
N LYS A 57 -4.69 -4.42 -4.45
CA LYS A 57 -4.05 -5.73 -4.50
C LYS A 57 -3.13 -5.93 -3.31
N VAL A 58 -3.07 -7.17 -2.83
CA VAL A 58 -2.07 -7.64 -1.89
C VAL A 58 -1.39 -8.85 -2.50
N GLY A 59 -0.06 -8.91 -2.44
CA GLY A 59 0.68 -10.06 -2.94
C GLY A 59 2.18 -9.91 -2.75
N LYS A 60 2.91 -11.01 -2.93
CA LYS A 60 4.37 -10.92 -3.00
C LYS A 60 4.76 -10.33 -4.34
N VAL A 61 5.86 -9.58 -4.36
CA VAL A 61 6.45 -9.07 -5.61
C VAL A 61 6.66 -10.20 -6.62
N SER A 62 7.10 -11.38 -6.19
CA SER A 62 7.24 -12.58 -7.04
C SER A 62 5.96 -12.97 -7.77
N ASP A 63 4.79 -12.78 -7.17
CA ASP A 63 3.49 -13.14 -7.75
C ASP A 63 2.97 -12.07 -8.72
N LEU A 64 3.54 -10.87 -8.69
CA LEU A 64 3.17 -9.76 -9.57
C LEU A 64 3.96 -9.75 -10.87
N TRP A 65 5.21 -10.20 -10.82
CA TRP A 65 6.10 -10.30 -11.98
C TRP A 65 6.05 -11.66 -12.67
N ARG A 66 5.29 -12.63 -12.13
CA ARG A 66 4.98 -13.86 -12.86
C ARG A 66 4.18 -13.50 -14.10
N LYS A 67 4.84 -13.53 -15.27
CA LYS A 67 4.15 -13.50 -16.55
C LYS A 67 3.16 -14.68 -16.56
N PRO A 68 1.90 -14.46 -16.98
CA PRO A 68 1.01 -15.58 -17.26
C PRO A 68 1.69 -16.45 -18.32
N LYS A 69 1.72 -17.76 -18.06
CA LYS A 69 2.30 -18.77 -18.96
C LYS A 69 1.37 -19.02 -20.13
#